data_AF-A0A512B6B0-F1
#
_entry.id   AF-A0A512B6B0-F1
#
_cell.length_a   1.000
_cell.length_b   1.000
_cell.length_c   1.000
_cell.angle_alpha   90.00
_cell.angle_beta   90.00
_cell.angle_gamma   90.00
#
_symmetry.space_group_name_H-M   'P 1'
#
loop_
_entity.id
_entity.type
_entity.pdbx_description
1 polymer ?
#
loop_
_entity_poly.entity_id
_entity_poly.type
_entity_poly.pdbx_seq_one_letter_code
_entity_poly.pdbx_strand_id
1 'polypeptide(L)'
;MYKAMNKRKLKGNAKEAFSSLKKRKIVEEIRSGMLTIQQATKQYQVSVSLLQDWNRWYYQTRLLKYYRPKPSFLMKPSQTTVEQLKQELAEAQAQLAQLKLQNTALETMIKVAEQQYKIEIRKKYGSKRSRS
;
A
#
# COMPACT_ATOMS: atom_id res chain seq x y z
N MET A 1 -9.10 -19.46 59.23
CA MET A 1 -8.11 -20.53 58.98
C MET A 1 -8.38 -21.21 57.64
N TYR A 2 -7.86 -20.67 56.53
CA TYR A 2 -8.10 -21.23 55.20
C TYR A 2 -7.35 -22.56 55.01
N LYS A 3 -8.10 -23.62 54.70
CA LYS A 3 -7.63 -24.97 54.41
C LYS A 3 -6.92 -25.01 53.05
N ALA A 4 -5.76 -25.68 53.01
CA ALA A 4 -4.89 -25.79 51.85
C ALA A 4 -5.60 -26.35 50.60
N MET A 5 -5.45 -25.63 49.48
CA MET A 5 -6.00 -26.01 48.18
C MET A 5 -5.10 -27.09 47.53
N ASN A 6 -5.70 -28.26 47.33
CA ASN A 6 -5.09 -29.48 46.81
C ASN A 6 -4.64 -29.30 45.35
N LYS A 7 -3.33 -29.17 45.10
CA LYS A 7 -2.72 -29.08 43.77
C LYS A 7 -2.76 -30.44 43.06
N ARG A 8 -3.95 -30.88 42.64
CA ARG A 8 -4.06 -31.89 41.58
C ARG A 8 -3.62 -31.24 40.28
N LYS A 9 -2.31 -31.27 40.03
CA LYS A 9 -1.70 -30.91 38.75
C LYS A 9 -2.42 -31.71 37.67
N LEU A 10 -3.18 -30.99 36.85
CA LEU A 10 -3.78 -31.50 35.62
C LEU A 10 -2.64 -32.07 34.77
N LYS A 11 -2.52 -33.39 34.74
CA LYS A 11 -1.76 -34.14 33.73
C LYS A 11 -2.49 -33.95 32.39
N GLY A 12 -2.33 -32.79 31.77
CA GLY A 12 -2.61 -32.61 30.35
C GLY A 12 -1.43 -33.18 29.57
N ASN A 13 -1.70 -33.97 28.53
CA ASN A 13 -0.73 -34.49 27.58
C ASN A 13 0.07 -33.34 26.93
N ALA A 14 1.13 -32.89 27.59
CA ALA A 14 2.10 -31.96 27.04
C ALA A 14 2.97 -32.76 26.07
N LYS A 15 2.50 -32.93 24.83
CA LYS A 15 3.37 -33.32 23.70
C LYS A 15 4.59 -32.43 23.80
N GLU A 16 5.78 -33.01 23.98
CA GLU A 16 7.04 -32.31 24.19
C GLU A 16 7.13 -31.09 23.25
N ALA A 17 6.90 -29.91 23.81
CA ALA A 17 6.86 -28.70 23.00
C ALA A 17 8.30 -28.48 22.53
N PHE A 18 8.56 -28.78 21.25
CA PHE A 18 9.85 -28.49 20.65
C PHE A 18 10.19 -27.02 20.91
N SER A 19 11.29 -26.77 21.62
CA SER A 19 11.80 -25.43 21.85
C SER A 19 11.95 -24.70 20.50
N SER A 20 11.61 -23.42 20.47
CA SER A 20 11.67 -22.57 19.27
C SER A 20 13.04 -22.62 18.59
N LEU A 21 14.11 -22.75 19.38
CA LEU A 21 15.48 -22.91 18.90
C LEU A 21 15.70 -24.23 18.15
N LYS A 22 15.16 -25.33 18.67
CA LYS A 22 15.29 -26.66 18.06
C LYS A 22 14.54 -26.74 16.73
N LYS A 23 13.31 -26.19 16.67
CA LYS A 23 12.54 -26.07 15.42
C LYS A 23 13.32 -25.29 14.37
N ARG A 24 13.92 -24.17 14.79
CA ARG A 24 14.69 -23.29 13.94
C ARG A 24 15.92 -23.96 13.34
N LYS A 25 16.70 -24.65 14.17
CA LYS A 25 17.91 -25.37 13.73
C LYS A 25 17.57 -26.42 12.67
N ILE A 26 16.52 -27.22 12.90
CA ILE A 26 16.05 -28.23 11.95
C ILE A 26 15.63 -27.60 10.62
N VAL A 27 14.86 -26.50 10.66
CA VAL A 27 14.45 -25.80 9.42
C VAL A 27 15.65 -25.18 8.69
N GLU A 28 16.65 -24.67 9.41
CA GLU A 28 17.88 -24.12 8.81
C GLU A 28 18.72 -25.21 8.13
N GLU A 29 18.89 -26.38 8.75
CA GLU A 29 19.58 -27.54 8.17
C GLU A 29 18.87 -28.06 6.90
N ILE A 30 17.54 -28.05 6.88
CA ILE A 30 16.76 -28.43 5.69
C ILE A 30 16.93 -27.39 4.58
N ARG A 31 16.86 -26.10 4.91
CA ARG A 31 16.96 -25.02 3.92
C ARG A 31 18.38 -24.82 3.37
N SER A 32 19.41 -25.17 4.14
CA SER A 32 20.80 -25.18 3.67
C SER A 32 21.14 -26.38 2.78
N GLY A 33 20.23 -27.36 2.67
CA GLY A 33 20.45 -28.59 1.92
C GLY A 33 21.29 -29.63 2.66
N MET A 34 21.63 -29.41 3.93
CA MET A 34 22.37 -30.38 4.75
C MET A 34 21.54 -31.62 5.07
N LEU A 35 20.22 -31.46 5.18
CA LEU A 35 19.28 -32.57 5.36
C LEU A 35 18.12 -32.44 4.38
N THR A 36 17.73 -33.57 3.78
CA THR A 36 16.44 -33.66 3.09
C THR A 36 15.30 -33.75 4.10
N ILE A 37 14.08 -33.37 3.69
CA ILE A 37 12.88 -33.47 4.52
C ILE A 37 12.70 -34.92 5.03
N GLN A 38 12.94 -35.92 4.18
CA GLN A 38 12.85 -37.33 4.54
C GLN A 38 13.89 -37.74 5.58
N GLN A 39 15.15 -37.31 5.44
CA GLN A 39 16.19 -37.57 6.44
C GLN A 39 15.87 -36.89 7.79
N ALA A 40 15.40 -35.64 7.75
CA ALA A 40 14.99 -34.93 8.96
C ALA A 40 13.80 -35.60 9.67
N THR A 41 12.83 -36.14 8.91
CA THR A 41 11.71 -36.89 9.53
C THR A 41 12.19 -38.14 10.25
N LYS A 42 13.15 -38.88 9.69
CA LYS A 42 13.72 -40.09 10.30
C LYS A 42 14.57 -39.76 11.51
N GLN A 43 15.45 -38.74 11.41
CA GLN A 43 16.40 -38.38 12.45
C GLN A 43 15.72 -37.73 13.67
N TYR A 44 14.75 -36.85 13.44
CA TYR A 44 14.10 -36.08 14.51
C TYR A 44 12.71 -36.61 14.88
N GLN A 45 12.24 -37.68 14.22
CA GLN A 45 10.90 -38.28 14.40
C GLN A 45 9.76 -37.25 14.28
N VAL A 46 9.91 -36.33 13.33
CA VAL A 46 8.95 -35.25 13.06
C VAL A 46 8.18 -35.57 11.78
N SER A 47 6.86 -35.39 11.80
CA SER A 47 6.03 -35.54 10.60
C SER A 47 6.32 -34.45 9.56
N VAL A 48 6.18 -34.79 8.27
CA VAL A 48 6.37 -33.85 7.16
C VAL A 48 5.46 -32.62 7.27
N SER A 49 4.19 -32.80 7.65
CA SER A 49 3.23 -31.70 7.85
C SER A 49 3.73 -30.69 8.89
N LEU A 50 4.21 -31.18 10.03
CA LEU A 50 4.77 -30.34 11.09
C LEU A 50 6.03 -29.57 10.63
N LEU A 51 6.88 -30.19 9.80
CA LEU A 51 8.03 -29.49 9.19
C LEU A 51 7.61 -28.38 8.22
N GLN A 52 6.55 -28.60 7.44
CA GLN A 52 6.00 -27.58 6.55
C GLN A 52 5.44 -26.40 7.34
N ASP A 53 4.74 -26.67 8.45
CA ASP A 53 4.24 -25.61 9.34
C ASP A 53 5.37 -24.83 10.00
N TRP A 54 6.44 -25.51 10.41
CA TRP A 54 7.64 -24.84 10.91
C TRP A 54 8.33 -23.99 9.85
N ASN A 55 8.33 -24.43 8.59
CA ASN A 55 8.87 -23.64 7.47
C ASN A 55 8.01 -22.37 7.22
N ARG A 56 6.67 -22.48 7.26
CA ARG A 56 5.77 -21.32 7.18
C ARG A 56 5.99 -20.34 8.33
N TRP A 57 6.09 -20.85 9.56
CA TRP A 57 6.39 -20.06 10.75
C TRP A 57 7.76 -19.37 10.65
N TYR A 58 8.78 -20.08 10.18
CA TYR A 58 10.13 -19.55 9.99
C TYR A 58 10.14 -18.43 8.94
N TYR A 59 9.38 -18.61 7.85
CA TYR A 59 9.24 -17.59 6.82
C TYR A 59 8.60 -16.31 7.39
N GLN A 60 7.47 -16.42 8.09
CA GLN A 60 6.77 -15.28 8.67
C GLN A 60 7.59 -14.53 9.74
N THR A 61 8.27 -15.27 10.61
CA THR A 61 8.98 -14.68 11.75
C THR A 61 10.36 -14.13 11.40
N ARG A 62 11.08 -14.78 10.47
CA ARG A 62 12.48 -14.43 10.19
C ARG A 62 12.73 -13.91 8.78
N LEU A 63 12.07 -14.48 7.78
CA LEU A 63 12.37 -14.15 6.38
C LEU A 63 11.55 -12.97 5.87
N LEU A 64 10.30 -12.83 6.31
CA LEU A 64 9.38 -11.81 5.83
C LEU A 64 9.93 -10.38 6.00
N LYS A 65 10.69 -10.12 7.07
CA LYS A 65 11.35 -8.82 7.30
C LYS A 65 12.45 -8.46 6.29
N TYR A 66 13.01 -9.47 5.60
CA TYR A 66 14.04 -9.28 4.57
C TYR A 66 13.44 -9.27 3.17
N TYR A 67 12.37 -10.03 2.92
CA TYR A 67 11.72 -10.13 1.61
C TYR A 67 10.61 -9.12 1.38
N ARG A 68 9.99 -8.61 2.45
CA ARG A 68 8.99 -7.56 2.32
C ARG A 68 9.72 -6.22 2.38
N PRO A 69 9.70 -5.40 1.31
CA PRO A 69 10.10 -4.01 1.46
C PRO A 69 9.27 -3.44 2.61
N LYS A 70 9.93 -2.82 3.60
CA LYS A 70 9.20 -2.06 4.62
C LYS A 70 8.23 -1.18 3.83
N PRO A 71 6.91 -1.15 4.16
CA PRO A 71 6.07 -0.11 3.60
C PRO A 71 6.85 1.16 3.88
N SER A 72 7.27 1.86 2.81
CA SER A 72 7.96 3.13 3.03
C SER A 72 7.03 3.87 3.97
N PHE A 73 7.59 4.44 5.04
CA PHE A 73 6.82 5.37 5.83
C PHE A 73 6.47 6.46 4.85
N LEU A 74 5.31 6.34 4.19
CA LEU A 74 4.65 7.42 3.50
C LEU A 74 4.58 8.46 4.60
N MET A 75 5.47 9.46 4.51
CA MET A 75 5.45 10.57 5.45
C MET A 75 4.01 11.01 5.47
N LYS A 76 3.34 10.85 6.62
CA LYS A 76 2.01 11.41 6.78
C LYS A 76 2.19 12.88 6.41
N PRO A 77 1.49 13.40 5.39
CA PRO A 77 1.63 14.80 5.06
C PRO A 77 1.36 15.57 6.35
N SER A 78 2.31 16.38 6.79
CA SER A 78 2.14 17.19 7.99
C SER A 78 0.85 17.99 7.79
N GLN A 79 -0.01 18.06 8.81
CA GLN A 79 -1.33 18.70 8.68
C GLN A 79 -1.24 20.10 8.06
N THR A 80 -0.14 20.81 8.33
CA THR A 80 0.25 22.09 7.72
C THR A 80 0.29 22.08 6.19
N THR A 81 0.80 21.02 5.57
CA THR A 81 0.90 20.90 4.10
C THR A 81 -0.47 20.71 3.46
N VAL A 82 -1.40 20.02 4.13
CA VAL A 82 -2.75 19.78 3.58
C VAL A 82 -3.59 21.05 3.61
N GLU A 83 -3.46 21.85 4.67
CA GLU A 83 -4.16 23.13 4.78
C GLU A 83 -3.63 24.16 3.78
N GLN A 84 -2.31 24.27 3.62
CA GLN A 84 -1.68 25.12 2.62
C GLN A 84 -2.11 24.74 1.20
N LEU A 85 -2.07 23.46 0.86
CA LEU A 85 -2.52 22.98 -0.46
C LEU A 85 -4.01 23.26 -0.72
N LYS A 86 -4.86 23.21 0.32
CA LYS A 86 -6.28 23.58 0.18
C LYS A 86 -6.48 25.06 -0.08
N GLN A 87 -5.69 25.92 0.57
CA GLN A 87 -5.74 27.36 0.35
C GLN A 87 -5.29 27.70 -1.08
N GLU A 88 -4.15 27.18 -1.51
CA GLU A 88 -3.65 27.36 -2.89
C GLU A 88 -4.67 26.89 -3.94
N LEU A 89 -5.32 25.76 -3.70
CA LEU A 89 -6.35 25.24 -4.59
C LEU A 89 -7.57 26.18 -4.66
N ALA A 90 -8.03 26.69 -3.53
CA ALA A 90 -9.15 27.63 -3.47
C ALA A 90 -8.83 28.95 -4.20
N GLU A 91 -7.63 29.49 -4.00
CA GLU A 91 -7.15 30.70 -4.68
C GLU A 91 -7.06 30.50 -6.20
N ALA A 92 -6.47 29.39 -6.64
CA ALA A 92 -6.38 29.05 -8.05
C ALA A 92 -7.77 28.88 -8.70
N GLN A 93 -8.73 28.29 -8.00
CA GLN A 93 -10.11 28.16 -8.47
C GLN A 93 -10.80 29.52 -8.60
N ALA A 94 -10.60 30.42 -7.64
CA ALA A 94 -11.15 31.78 -7.69
C ALA A 94 -10.60 32.58 -8.87
N GLN A 95 -9.28 32.52 -9.09
CA GLN A 95 -8.64 33.17 -10.26
C GLN A 95 -9.17 32.60 -11.57
N LEU A 96 -9.30 31.27 -11.67
CA LEU A 96 -9.87 30.62 -12.86
C LEU A 96 -11.31 31.04 -13.11
N ALA A 97 -12.14 31.18 -12.07
CA ALA A 97 -13.51 31.65 -12.20
C ALA A 97 -13.56 33.10 -12.71
N GLN A 98 -12.70 33.97 -12.18
CA GLN A 98 -12.62 35.37 -12.60
C GLN A 98 -12.18 35.50 -14.06
N LEU A 99 -11.15 34.75 -14.48
CA LEU A 99 -10.67 34.74 -15.87
C LEU A 99 -11.73 34.19 -16.83
N LYS A 100 -12.47 33.14 -16.43
CA LYS A 100 -13.59 32.63 -17.23
C LYS A 100 -14.67 33.69 -17.39
N LEU A 101 -15.05 34.39 -16.32
CA LEU A 101 -16.03 35.47 -16.38
C LEU A 101 -15.57 36.57 -17.33
N GLN A 102 -14.33 37.04 -17.21
CA GLN A 102 -13.76 38.05 -18.11
C GLN A 102 -13.79 37.60 -19.56
N ASN A 103 -13.37 36.36 -19.85
CA ASN A 103 -13.42 35.81 -21.21
C ASN A 103 -14.85 35.77 -21.75
N THR A 104 -15.82 35.32 -20.94
CA THR A 104 -17.23 35.32 -21.37
C THR A 104 -17.74 36.74 -21.64
N ALA A 105 -17.38 37.72 -20.81
CA ALA A 105 -17.75 39.11 -21.00
C ALA A 105 -17.16 39.65 -22.31
N LEU A 106 -15.87 39.42 -22.57
CA LEU A 106 -15.21 39.82 -23.82
C LEU A 106 -15.85 39.16 -25.04
N GLU A 107 -16.13 37.85 -24.99
CA GLU A 107 -16.83 37.16 -26.08
C GLU A 107 -18.23 37.73 -26.32
N THR A 108 -18.98 38.05 -25.27
CA THR A 108 -20.31 38.66 -25.40
C THR A 108 -20.24 40.08 -25.97
N MET A 109 -19.26 40.89 -25.55
CA MET A 109 -19.05 42.24 -26.07
C MET A 109 -18.74 42.19 -27.57
N ILE A 110 -17.88 41.25 -28.00
CA ILE A 110 -17.59 41.03 -29.42
C ILE A 110 -18.88 40.68 -30.18
N LYS A 111 -19.68 39.73 -29.68
CA LYS A 111 -20.95 39.34 -30.33
C LYS A 111 -21.91 40.51 -30.48
N VAL A 112 -22.08 41.32 -29.44
CA VAL A 112 -22.96 42.50 -29.47
C VAL A 112 -22.45 43.52 -30.48
N ALA A 113 -21.14 43.79 -30.50
CA ALA A 113 -20.54 44.73 -31.46
C ALA A 113 -20.69 44.25 -32.91
N GLU A 114 -20.47 42.96 -33.19
CA GLU A 114 -20.68 42.37 -34.51
C GLU A 114 -22.14 42.52 -34.96
N GLN A 115 -23.10 42.32 -34.06
CA GLN A 115 -24.53 42.48 -34.35
C GLN A 115 -24.93 43.93 -34.63
N GLN A 116 -24.46 44.88 -33.80
CA GLN A 116 -24.85 46.29 -33.90
C GLN A 116 -24.21 47.00 -35.09
N TYR A 117 -22.92 46.76 -35.34
CA TYR A 117 -22.15 47.46 -36.37
C TYR A 117 -22.05 46.67 -37.67
N LYS A 118 -22.48 45.40 -37.72
CA LYS A 118 -22.39 44.50 -38.89
C LYS A 118 -20.96 44.36 -39.45
N ILE A 119 -19.96 44.53 -38.59
CA ILE A 119 -18.54 44.33 -38.92
C ILE A 119 -18.14 42.98 -38.34
N GLU A 120 -17.45 42.15 -39.12
CA GLU A 120 -16.88 40.88 -38.64
C GLU A 120 -15.59 41.17 -37.85
N ILE A 121 -15.63 41.05 -36.53
CA ILE A 121 -14.48 41.29 -35.65
C ILE A 121 -13.70 40.00 -35.45
N ARG A 122 -14.40 38.87 -35.32
CA ARG A 122 -13.78 37.55 -35.13
C ARG A 122 -13.33 36.95 -36.46
N LYS A 123 -12.06 36.54 -36.53
CA LYS A 123 -11.54 35.76 -37.65
C LYS A 123 -12.22 34.39 -37.72
N LYS A 124 -12.84 34.07 -38.86
CA LYS A 124 -13.31 32.70 -39.16
C LYS A 124 -12.11 31.85 -39.55
N TYR A 125 -11.94 30.67 -38.94
CA TYR A 125 -10.91 29.71 -39.37
C TYR A 125 -11.19 29.34 -40.84
N GLY A 126 -10.23 29.60 -41.72
CA GLY A 126 -10.39 29.48 -43.17
C GLY A 126 -10.60 28.04 -43.66
N SER A 127 -11.16 27.91 -44.86
CA SER A 127 -11.42 26.64 -45.54
C SER A 127 -10.16 25.77 -45.65
N LYS A 128 -10.31 24.45 -45.43
CA LYS A 128 -9.23 23.45 -45.64
C LYS A 128 -8.55 23.68 -46.99
N ARG A 129 -7.22 23.77 -46.98
CA ARG A 129 -6.36 23.80 -48.18
C ARG A 129 -6.73 22.63 -49.09
N SER A 130 -7.24 22.91 -50.29
CA SER A 130 -7.39 21.89 -51.33
C SER A 130 -5.99 21.36 -51.66
N ARG A 131 -5.79 20.05 -51.49
CA ARG A 131 -4.54 19.38 -51.87
C ARG A 131 -4.39 19.51 -53.38
N SER A 132 -3.31 20.17 -53.82
CA SER A 132 -2.78 20.03 -55.18
C SER A 132 -2.01 18.73 -55.29
#